data_AF-A0A920MUS3-F1
#
_entry.id   AF-A0A920MUS3-F1
#
_cell.length_a   1.000
_cell.length_b   1.000
_cell.length_c   1.000
_cell.angle_alpha   90.00
_cell.angle_beta   90.00
_cell.angle_gamma   90.00
#
_symmetry.space_group_name_H-M   'P 1'
#
loop_
_entity.id
_entity.type
_entity.pdbx_description
1 polymer ?
#
loop_
_entity_poly.entity_id
_entity_poly.type
_entity_poly.pdbx_seq_one_letter_code
_entity_poly.pdbx_strand_id
1 'polypeptide(L)' 'MPCWEIFKQQSDYYKDEILTHNCKGKGKSIEAGTVLGWEKFVGKDGLKIGINEFGFSAPGKKCSTKIKFYERCHHKKKI' A
#
# COMPACT_ATOMS: atom_id res chain seq x y z
N MET A 1 -7.21 -3.85 1.62
CA MET A 1 -7.59 -5.12 0.98
C MET A 1 -7.35 -6.24 1.97
N PRO A 2 -8.40 -6.83 2.58
CA PRO A 2 -8.27 -7.72 3.73
C PRO A 2 -7.74 -9.12 3.37
N CYS A 3 -8.05 -9.63 2.18
CA CYS A 3 -7.54 -10.91 1.68
C CYS A 3 -7.34 -10.80 0.16
N TRP A 4 -6.14 -11.12 -0.31
CA TRP A 4 -5.81 -11.02 -1.73
C TRP A 4 -6.36 -12.19 -2.53
N GLU A 5 -6.39 -13.37 -1.93
CA GLU A 5 -6.84 -14.63 -2.51
C GLU A 5 -8.32 -14.56 -2.87
N ILE A 6 -9.15 -14.14 -1.91
CA ILE A 6 -10.60 -13.95 -2.12
C ILE A 6 -10.84 -12.85 -3.17
N PHE A 7 -10.09 -11.75 -3.10
CA PHE A 7 -10.24 -10.65 -4.07
C PHE A 7 -9.90 -11.09 -5.51
N LYS A 8 -8.87 -11.91 -5.70
CA LYS A 8 -8.48 -12.43 -7.02
C LYS A 8 -9.51 -13.37 -7.63
N GLN A 9 -10.29 -14.06 -6.81
CA GLN A 9 -11.37 -14.95 -7.27
C GLN A 9 -12.62 -14.18 -7.76
N GLN A 10 -12.70 -12.88 -7.50
CA GLN A 10 -13.83 -12.06 -7.96
C GLN A 10 -13.78 -11.85 -9.48
N SER A 11 -14.95 -11.53 -10.06
CA SER A 11 -15.08 -11.22 -11.48
C SER A 11 -14.21 -10.04 -11.90
N ASP A 12 -13.80 -10.00 -13.16
CA ASP A 12 -13.03 -8.87 -13.70
C ASP A 12 -13.81 -7.56 -13.58
N TYR A 13 -15.12 -7.59 -13.85
CA TYR A 13 -16.00 -6.44 -13.62
C TYR A 13 -15.89 -5.87 -12.20
N TYR A 14 -15.96 -6.74 -11.17
CA TYR A 14 -15.86 -6.30 -9.78
C TYR A 14 -14.47 -5.74 -9.45
N LYS A 15 -13.41 -6.39 -9.94
CA LYS A 15 -12.03 -5.91 -9.72
C LYS A 15 -11.81 -4.56 -10.39
N ASP A 16 -12.34 -4.36 -11.60
CA ASP A 16 -12.24 -3.13 -12.38
C ASP A 16 -13.02 -1.98 -11.73
N GLU A 17 -14.20 -2.28 -11.16
CA GLU A 17 -15.01 -1.34 -10.38
C GLU A 17 -14.23 -0.85 -9.15
N ILE A 18 -13.67 -1.78 -8.38
CA ILE A 18 -12.95 -1.48 -7.13
C ILE A 18 -11.59 -0.82 -7.37
N LEU A 19 -10.82 -1.31 -8.35
CA LEU A 19 -9.45 -0.83 -8.64
C LEU A 19 -9.41 0.23 -9.75
N THR A 20 -10.55 0.84 -10.06
CA THR A 20 -10.77 1.90 -11.05
C THR A 20 -9.58 2.11 -12.00
N HIS A 21 -9.50 1.30 -13.06
CA HIS A 21 -8.37 1.30 -14.02
C HIS A 21 -8.06 2.67 -14.65
N ASN A 22 -8.95 3.65 -14.53
CA ASN A 22 -8.74 5.03 -14.95
C ASN A 22 -7.80 5.84 -14.04
N CYS A 23 -7.40 5.32 -12.88
CA CYS A 23 -6.42 5.95 -11.98
C CYS A 23 -4.97 5.59 -12.34
N LYS A 24 -4.63 5.54 -13.63
CA LYS A 24 -3.26 5.29 -14.11
C LYS A 24 -2.30 6.28 -13.44
N GLY A 25 -1.41 5.76 -12.58
CA GLY A 25 -0.43 6.54 -11.82
C GLY A 25 -0.91 7.14 -10.48
N LYS A 26 -2.12 6.82 -10.01
CA LYS A 26 -2.65 7.32 -8.72
C LYS A 26 -2.88 6.24 -7.66
N GLY A 27 -2.67 4.96 -7.99
CA GLY A 27 -2.79 3.86 -7.04
C GLY A 27 -1.85 4.02 -5.84
N LYS A 28 -2.38 3.84 -4.63
CA LYS A 28 -1.61 3.88 -3.38
C LYS A 28 -1.91 2.64 -2.55
N SER A 29 -0.88 1.90 -2.15
CA SER A 29 -0.99 0.87 -1.10
C SER A 29 -0.35 1.36 0.18
N ILE A 30 -0.95 0.99 1.30
CA ILE A 30 -0.48 1.31 2.65
C ILE A 30 -0.62 0.06 3.49
N GLU A 31 0.51 -0.49 3.94
CA GLU A 31 0.55 -1.66 4.82
C GLU A 31 1.79 -1.61 5.71
N ALA A 32 1.65 -1.92 7.00
CA ALA A 32 2.78 -2.03 7.92
C ALA A 32 3.53 -3.37 7.74
N GLY A 33 3.95 -3.63 6.51
CA GLY A 33 4.63 -4.85 6.06
C GLY A 33 5.41 -4.58 4.78
N THR A 34 5.91 -5.63 4.14
CA THR A 34 6.67 -5.48 2.89
C THR A 34 5.82 -4.88 1.78
N VAL A 35 6.44 -4.06 0.93
CA VAL A 35 5.77 -3.51 -0.26
C VAL A 35 5.72 -4.49 -1.43
N LEU A 36 6.41 -5.64 -1.33
CA LEU A 36 6.51 -6.62 -2.41
C LEU A 36 5.13 -7.21 -2.73
N GLY A 37 4.80 -7.29 -4.03
CA GLY A 37 3.54 -7.81 -4.54
C GLY A 37 2.44 -6.76 -4.69
N TRP A 38 2.52 -5.63 -3.98
CA TRP A 38 1.53 -4.55 -4.13
C TRP A 38 1.55 -3.89 -5.51
N GLU A 39 2.64 -4.02 -6.27
CA GLU A 39 2.72 -3.54 -7.66
C GLU A 39 1.64 -4.10 -8.58
N LYS A 40 1.09 -5.29 -8.25
CA LYS A 40 0.00 -5.93 -8.99
C LYS A 40 -1.32 -5.15 -8.92
N PHE A 41 -1.51 -4.35 -7.87
CA PHE A 41 -2.75 -3.62 -7.61
C PHE A 41 -2.61 -2.12 -7.82
N VAL A 42 -1.45 -1.53 -7.49
CA VAL A 42 -1.26 -0.08 -7.61
C VAL A 42 -0.80 0.39 -8.99
N GLY A 43 -0.37 -0.54 -9.86
CA GLY A 43 0.19 -0.25 -11.18
C GLY A 43 1.66 0.18 -11.15
N LYS A 44 2.25 0.34 -12.34
CA LYS A 44 3.69 0.62 -12.53
C LYS A 44 4.16 1.88 -11.80
N ASP A 45 3.38 2.95 -11.89
CA ASP A 45 3.70 4.25 -11.28
C ASP A 45 3.05 4.46 -9.90
N GLY A 46 2.44 3.41 -9.34
CA GLY A 46 1.72 3.46 -8.07
C GLY A 46 2.64 3.59 -6.85
N LEU A 47 2.22 4.39 -5.87
CA LEU A 47 2.93 4.58 -4.60
C LEU A 47 2.67 3.40 -3.66
N LYS A 48 3.74 2.84 -3.11
CA LYS A 48 3.66 1.74 -2.15
C LYS A 48 4.30 2.19 -0.84
N ILE A 49 3.50 2.26 0.22
CA ILE A 49 3.95 2.66 1.55
C ILE A 49 3.95 1.41 2.43
N GLY A 50 5.15 1.04 2.88
CA GLY A 50 5.37 -0.10 3.76
C GLY A 50 6.76 -0.09 4.37
N ILE A 51 7.09 -1.18 5.05
CA ILE A 51 8.28 -1.37 5.89
C ILE A 51 9.13 -2.47 5.25
N ASN A 52 10.32 -2.11 4.75
CA ASN A 52 11.25 -3.04 4.09
C ASN A 52 12.51 -3.31 4.93
N GLU A 53 12.44 -3.01 6.22
CA GLU A 53 13.53 -3.13 7.18
C GLU A 53 13.04 -3.84 8.44
N PHE A 54 13.94 -4.42 9.22
CA PHE A 54 13.58 -5.03 10.49
C PHE A 54 13.08 -4.01 11.51
N GLY A 55 12.23 -4.47 12.41
CA GLY A 55 11.69 -3.67 13.50
C GLY A 55 12.70 -3.37 14.61
N PHE A 56 12.23 -2.65 15.62
CA PHE A 56 12.99 -2.32 16.81
C PHE A 56 12.14 -2.59 18.06
N SER A 57 12.78 -2.92 19.18
CA SER A 57 12.10 -3.03 20.47
C SER A 57 11.88 -1.63 21.06
N ALA A 58 10.67 -1.11 20.87
CA ALA A 58 10.20 0.15 21.46
C ALA A 58 8.67 0.21 21.40
N PRO A 59 8.02 1.17 22.11
CA PRO A 59 6.60 1.42 21.94
C PRO A 59 6.24 1.72 20.48
N GLY A 60 5.09 1.21 20.01
CA GLY A 60 4.72 1.23 18.58
C GLY A 60 4.78 2.61 17.92
N LYS A 61 4.42 3.68 18.65
CA LYS A 61 4.55 5.07 18.14
C LYS A 61 6.01 5.44 17.83
N LYS A 62 6.95 5.06 18.70
CA LYS A 62 8.39 5.30 18.47
C LYS A 62 8.92 4.48 17.30
N CYS A 63 8.50 3.22 17.18
CA CYS A 63 8.87 2.38 16.03
C CYS A 63 8.37 2.99 14.72
N SER A 64 7.09 3.38 14.67
CA SER A 64 6.46 3.98 13.48
C SER A 64 7.11 5.30 13.06
N THR A 65 7.43 6.18 14.03
CA THR A 65 8.16 7.43 13.75
C THR A 65 9.57 7.15 13.24
N LYS A 66 10.31 6.22 13.86
CA LYS A 66 11.69 5.91 13.46
C LYS A 66 11.78 5.42 12.01
N ILE A 67 10.86 4.55 11.59
CA ILE A 67 10.77 4.03 10.21
C ILE A 67 9.96 4.96 9.27
N LYS A 68 9.57 6.15 9.76
CA LYS A 68 8.80 7.18 9.05
C LYS A 68 7.50 6.66 8.42
N PHE A 69 6.94 5.55 8.93
CA PHE A 69 5.76 4.91 8.34
C PHE A 69 4.55 5.85 8.44
N TYR A 70 4.29 6.39 9.63
CA TYR A 70 3.21 7.36 9.84
C TYR A 70 3.36 8.61 8.94
N GLU A 71 4.56 9.19 8.86
CA GLU A 71 4.82 10.36 8.02
C GLU A 71 4.56 10.07 6.55
N ARG A 72 5.01 8.91 6.05
CA ARG A 72 4.81 8.47 4.66
C ARG A 72 3.33 8.22 4.33
N CYS A 73 2.53 7.75 5.29
CA CYS A 73 1.08 7.60 5.14
C CYS A 73 0.36 8.95 5.02
N HIS A 74 0.81 9.95 5.78
CA HIS A 74 0.20 11.28 5.79
C HIS A 74 0.80 12.24 4.77
N HIS A 75 1.90 11.88 4.11
CA HIS A 75 2.53 12.70 3.09
C HIS A 75 1.64 12.79 1.84
N LYS A 76 0.92 13.91 1.72
CA LYS A 76 0.39 14.35 0.44
C LYS A 76 1.60 14.71 -0.42
N LYS A 77 2.00 13.83 -1.35
CA LYS A 77 2.81 14.26 -2.50
C LYS A 77 2.13 15.52 -3.06
N LYS A 78 2.75 16.70 -2.88
CA LYS A 78 2.50 17.84 -3.77
C LYS A 78 2.92 17.33 -5.14
N ILE A 79 1.93 17.00 -5.95
CA ILE A 79 2.09 16.83 -7.40
C ILE A 79 2.07 18.24 -7.97
#